data_AF-A0A960ZVU5-F1
#
_entry.id   AF-A0A960ZVU5-F1
#
_cell.length_a   1.000
_cell.length_b   1.000
_cell.length_c   1.000
_cell.angle_alpha   90.00
_cell.angle_beta   90.00
_cell.angle_gamma   90.00
#
_symmetry.space_group_name_H-M   'P 1'
#
loop_
_entity.id
_entity.type
_entity.pdbx_description
1 polymer ?
#
loop_
_entity_poly.entity_id
_entity_poly.type
_entity_poly.pdbx_seq_one_letter_code
_entity_poly.pdbx_strand_id
1 'polypeptide(L)'
;MKPHLALIALAGLTLNASAKTDWARFRGPNGSGVADTTGLPSTVDESNTAWKIELGKGWSSPVLWEDKLFVTAETSPGKRAVICLDSKRGAE
;
A
#
# COMPACT_ATOMS: atom_id res chain seq x y z
N MET A 1 -1.90 57.12 20.72
CA MET A 1 -2.33 55.71 20.91
C MET A 1 -2.36 55.04 19.55
N LYS A 2 -1.52 54.03 19.32
CA LYS A 2 -1.50 53.21 18.09
C LYS A 2 -2.67 52.21 18.15
N PRO A 3 -3.16 51.74 17.00
CA PRO A 3 -2.82 50.35 16.72
C PRO A 3 -2.33 50.17 15.29
N HIS A 4 -1.16 49.54 15.19
CA HIS A 4 -0.64 48.98 13.95
C HIS A 4 -1.46 47.73 13.63
N LEU A 5 -2.21 47.74 12.53
CA LEU A 5 -2.81 46.52 12.00
C LEU A 5 -1.67 45.61 11.51
N ALA A 6 -1.32 44.61 12.32
CA ALA A 6 -0.44 43.53 11.89
C ALA A 6 -1.24 42.57 11.01
N LEU A 7 -0.96 42.59 9.71
CA LEU A 7 -1.50 41.61 8.76
C LEU A 7 -0.75 40.30 8.96
N ILE A 8 -1.37 39.35 9.67
CA ILE A 8 -0.81 38.00 9.86
C ILE A 8 -0.99 37.26 8.53
N ALA A 9 0.09 37.11 7.77
CA ALA A 9 0.14 36.22 6.62
C ALA A 9 0.12 34.77 7.12
N LEU A 10 -1.05 34.13 7.03
CA LEU A 10 -1.19 32.70 7.27
C LEU A 10 -0.55 31.95 6.09
N ALA A 11 0.75 31.70 6.19
CA ALA A 11 1.46 30.81 5.28
C ALA A 11 0.85 29.41 5.46
N GLY A 12 -0.02 29.02 4.52
CA GLY A 12 -0.66 27.72 4.51
C GLY A 12 0.40 26.64 4.44
N LEU A 13 0.58 25.90 5.54
CA LEU A 13 1.27 24.61 5.51
C LEU A 13 0.44 23.69 4.59
N THR A 14 0.82 23.61 3.32
CA THR A 14 0.38 22.51 2.48
C THR A 14 1.05 21.26 3.02
N LEU A 15 0.35 20.50 3.87
CA LEU A 15 0.74 19.13 4.15
C LEU A 15 0.71 18.39 2.80
N ASN A 16 1.89 18.18 2.22
CA ASN A 16 2.08 17.13 1.24
C ASN A 16 1.93 15.80 1.97
N ALA A 17 0.69 15.42 2.27
CA ALA A 17 0.37 14.02 2.45
C ALA A 17 0.70 13.36 1.12
N SER A 18 1.84 12.68 1.06
CA SER A 18 2.08 11.70 0.00
C SER A 18 0.93 10.70 0.11
N ALA A 19 -0.10 10.88 -0.72
CA ALA A 19 -1.25 10.01 -0.72
C ALA A 19 -0.71 8.63 -1.05
N LYS A 20 -0.78 7.71 -0.09
CA LYS A 20 -0.42 6.32 -0.33
C LYS A 20 -1.35 5.83 -1.44
N THR A 21 -0.80 5.47 -2.59
CA THR A 21 -1.62 4.97 -3.70
C THR A 21 -2.05 3.55 -3.36
N ASP A 22 -3.30 3.41 -2.94
CA ASP A 22 -3.91 2.11 -2.69
C ASP A 22 -4.09 1.33 -3.99
N TRP A 23 -3.90 0.02 -3.92
CA TRP A 23 -4.16 -0.93 -5.00
C TRP A 23 -5.42 -1.73 -4.66
N ALA A 24 -6.53 -1.01 -4.52
CA ALA A 24 -7.78 -1.51 -3.97
C ALA A 24 -8.54 -2.54 -4.84
N ARG A 25 -8.07 -2.79 -6.08
CA ARG A 25 -8.79 -3.58 -7.08
C ARG A 25 -7.86 -4.29 -8.07
N PHE A 26 -8.43 -5.22 -8.83
CA PHE A 26 -7.72 -5.85 -9.95
C PHE A 26 -7.20 -4.79 -10.90
N ARG A 27 -5.89 -4.87 -11.22
CA ARG A 27 -5.15 -3.89 -12.04
C ARG A 27 -5.03 -2.49 -11.46
N GLY A 28 -5.21 -2.33 -10.15
CA GLY A 28 -4.81 -1.12 -9.44
C GLY A 28 -5.72 0.08 -9.69
N PRO A 29 -5.25 1.28 -9.33
CA PRO A 29 -6.06 2.51 -9.26
C PRO A 29 -7.07 2.66 -10.39
N ASN A 30 -6.71 3.05 -11.58
CA ASN A 30 -7.63 3.25 -12.71
C ASN A 30 -7.92 1.96 -13.52
N GLY A 31 -7.61 0.77 -12.99
CA GLY A 31 -7.73 -0.52 -13.70
C GLY A 31 -6.73 -0.74 -14.84
N SER A 32 -5.71 0.11 -14.98
CA SER A 32 -4.73 0.03 -16.07
C SER A 32 -3.68 -1.08 -15.88
N GLY A 33 -3.39 -1.44 -14.63
CA GLY A 33 -2.29 -2.35 -14.28
C GLY A 33 -0.93 -1.65 -14.24
N VAL A 34 -0.90 -0.32 -14.23
CA VAL A 34 0.32 0.49 -14.22
C VAL A 34 0.49 1.14 -12.84
N ALA A 35 1.71 1.08 -12.31
CA ALA A 35 2.12 1.80 -11.11
C ALA A 35 3.02 2.98 -11.50
N ASP A 36 2.86 4.12 -10.84
CA ASP A 36 3.73 5.30 -11.04
C ASP A 36 5.05 5.21 -10.24
N THR A 37 5.22 4.14 -9.45
CA THR A 37 6.40 3.90 -8.61
C THR A 37 7.65 3.72 -9.46
N THR A 38 8.71 4.44 -9.12
CA THR A 38 10.03 4.37 -9.77
C THR A 38 11.08 3.80 -8.81
N GLY A 39 12.27 3.47 -9.32
CA GLY A 39 13.38 2.97 -8.50
C GLY A 39 13.21 1.54 -7.97
N LEU A 40 12.29 0.77 -8.56
CA LEU A 40 12.13 -0.65 -8.24
C LEU A 40 13.34 -1.44 -8.77
N PRO A 41 13.81 -2.46 -8.05
CA PRO A 41 14.89 -3.30 -8.53
C PRO A 41 14.43 -4.09 -9.77
N SER A 42 15.32 -4.23 -10.75
CA SER A 42 15.03 -5.02 -11.96
C SER A 42 15.00 -6.53 -11.71
N THR A 43 15.57 -6.97 -10.60
CA THR A 43 15.66 -8.37 -10.17
C THR A 43 15.28 -8.46 -8.70
N VAL A 44 14.54 -9.49 -8.31
CA VAL A 44 14.22 -9.78 -6.92
C VAL A 44 14.90 -11.08 -6.50
N ASP A 45 15.66 -11.03 -5.42
CA ASP A 45 16.39 -12.15 -4.82
C ASP A 45 16.38 -12.04 -3.27
N GLU A 46 17.09 -12.93 -2.59
CA GLU A 46 17.12 -12.94 -1.12
C GLU A 46 17.72 -11.67 -0.51
N SER A 47 18.62 -10.98 -1.21
CA SER A 47 19.29 -9.77 -0.70
C SER A 47 18.37 -8.55 -0.67
N ASN A 48 17.30 -8.54 -1.47
CA ASN A 48 16.38 -7.41 -1.59
C ASN A 48 14.91 -7.77 -1.31
N THR A 49 14.64 -9.01 -0.90
CA THR A 49 13.30 -9.43 -0.45
C THR A 49 13.02 -8.85 0.94
N ALA A 50 12.00 -8.00 1.05
CA ALA A 50 11.61 -7.38 2.32
C ALA A 50 11.08 -8.41 3.34
N TRP A 51 10.24 -9.34 2.86
CA TRP A 51 9.71 -10.45 3.64
C TRP A 51 9.14 -11.51 2.70
N LYS A 52 9.03 -12.74 3.22
CA LYS A 52 8.42 -13.88 2.52
C LYS A 52 7.70 -14.73 3.55
N ILE A 53 6.49 -15.16 3.21
CA ILE A 53 5.69 -16.08 4.03
C ILE A 53 5.17 -17.22 3.17
N GLU A 54 4.92 -18.36 3.81
CA GLU A 54 4.22 -19.47 3.21
C GLU A 54 2.71 -19.20 3.27
N LEU A 55 2.02 -19.43 2.15
CA LEU A 55 0.57 -19.30 2.03
C LEU A 55 0.00 -20.55 1.36
N GLY A 56 -1.31 -20.76 1.54
CA GLY A 56 -2.05 -21.77 0.79
C GLY A 56 -2.17 -21.45 -0.71
N LYS A 57 -2.77 -22.36 -1.47
CA LYS A 57 -3.03 -22.14 -2.92
C LYS A 57 -3.96 -20.94 -3.11
N GLY A 58 -3.58 -20.00 -3.97
CA GLY A 58 -4.36 -18.80 -4.25
C GLY A 58 -4.25 -18.38 -5.72
N TRP A 59 -5.30 -17.72 -6.23
CA TRP A 59 -5.39 -17.25 -7.62
C TRP A 59 -5.74 -15.76 -7.73
N SER A 60 -6.01 -15.10 -6.61
CA SER A 60 -6.34 -13.67 -6.59
C SER A 60 -5.09 -12.83 -6.80
N SER A 61 -5.26 -11.67 -7.44
CA SER A 61 -4.31 -10.57 -7.26
C SER A 61 -4.39 -10.02 -5.83
N PRO A 62 -3.28 -9.58 -5.24
CA PRO A 62 -3.31 -8.92 -3.94
C PRO A 62 -4.03 -7.57 -4.03
N VAL A 63 -4.66 -7.18 -2.91
CA VAL A 63 -5.21 -5.84 -2.71
C VAL A 63 -4.40 -5.15 -1.62
N LEU A 64 -3.91 -3.94 -1.90
CA LEU A 64 -3.27 -3.08 -0.92
C LEU A 64 -4.23 -1.94 -0.56
N TRP A 65 -4.57 -1.82 0.72
CA TRP A 65 -5.33 -0.70 1.26
C TRP A 65 -4.66 -0.20 2.53
N GLU A 66 -4.18 1.04 2.51
CA GLU A 66 -3.28 1.57 3.52
C GLU A 66 -2.13 0.59 3.80
N ASP A 67 -1.86 0.25 5.06
CA ASP A 67 -0.82 -0.71 5.45
C ASP A 67 -1.28 -2.18 5.43
N LYS A 68 -2.47 -2.48 4.90
CA LYS A 68 -3.03 -3.84 4.86
C LYS A 68 -2.98 -4.45 3.45
N LEU A 69 -2.47 -5.68 3.37
CA LEU A 69 -2.40 -6.48 2.16
C LEU A 69 -3.37 -7.65 2.27
N PHE A 70 -4.36 -7.71 1.39
CA PHE A 70 -5.37 -8.75 1.36
C PHE A 70 -5.11 -9.73 0.21
N VAL A 71 -5.14 -11.03 0.51
CA VAL A 71 -5.03 -12.11 -0.46
C VAL A 71 -6.06 -13.19 -0.17
N THR A 72 -6.39 -14.02 -1.16
CA THR A 72 -7.17 -15.24 -0.94
C THR A 72 -6.28 -16.47 -1.01
N ALA A 73 -6.50 -17.41 -0.11
CA ALA A 73 -5.80 -18.68 -0.12
C ALA A 73 -6.69 -19.83 0.37
N GLU A 74 -6.39 -21.03 -0.11
CA GLU A 74 -6.91 -22.29 0.42
C GLU A 74 -6.11 -22.71 1.65
N THR A 75 -6.70 -22.59 2.85
CA THR A 75 -6.04 -22.85 4.14
C THR A 75 -6.11 -24.33 4.56
N SER A 76 -7.04 -25.08 3.98
CA SER A 76 -7.17 -26.53 4.06
C SER A 76 -7.99 -27.01 2.86
N PRO A 77 -7.99 -28.31 2.51
CA PRO A 77 -8.76 -28.82 1.37
C PRO A 77 -10.21 -28.33 1.37
N GLY A 78 -10.60 -27.59 0.33
CA GLY A 78 -11.94 -27.03 0.17
C GLY A 78 -12.27 -25.79 1.02
N LYS A 79 -11.34 -25.31 1.85
CA LYS A 79 -11.53 -24.13 2.71
C LYS A 79 -10.75 -22.93 2.18
N ARG A 80 -11.48 -21.95 1.64
CA ARG A 80 -10.91 -20.67 1.19
C ARG A 80 -11.07 -19.61 2.26
N ALA A 81 -10.03 -18.81 2.45
CA ALA A 81 -10.02 -17.68 3.36
C ALA A 81 -9.54 -16.41 2.66
N VAL A 82 -9.93 -15.26 3.21
CA VAL A 82 -9.27 -13.98 2.97
C VAL A 82 -8.27 -13.80 4.09
N ILE A 83 -7.01 -13.58 3.74
CA ILE A 83 -5.92 -13.34 4.68
C ILE A 83 -5.57 -11.86 4.59
N CYS A 84 -5.50 -11.19 5.73
CA CYS A 84 -5.08 -9.80 5.86
C CYS A 84 -3.69 -9.78 6.49
N LEU A 85 -2.71 -9.24 5.78
CA LEU A 85 -1.33 -9.13 6.22
C LEU A 85 -0.98 -7.66 6.43
N ASP A 86 -0.09 -7.40 7.36
CA ASP A 86 0.65 -6.14 7.42
C ASP A 86 1.63 -6.06 6.24
N SER A 87 1.45 -5.05 5.39
CA SER A 87 2.24 -4.88 4.15
C SER A 87 3.74 -4.65 4.39
N LYS A 88 4.15 -4.19 5.57
CA LYS A 88 5.55 -3.87 5.88
C LYS A 88 6.32 -5.07 6.42
N ARG A 89 5.65 -5.98 7.14
CA ARG A 89 6.29 -7.12 7.81
C ARG A 89 5.80 -8.50 7.33
N GLY A 90 4.72 -8.56 6.56
CA GLY A 90 4.18 -9.82 6.02
C GLY A 90 3.53 -10.74 7.05
N ALA A 91 3.12 -10.23 8.20
CA ALA A 91 2.42 -11.02 9.22
C ALA A 91 0.96 -10.59 9.34
N GLU A 92 0.08 -11.55 9.64
CA GLU A 92 -1.33 -11.30 9.98
C GLU A 92 -1.49 -10.31 11.17
#